data_AF-A0A844BQ84-F1
#
_entry.id   AF-A0A844BQ84-F1
#
_cell.length_a   1.000
_cell.length_b   1.000
_cell.length_c   1.000
_cell.angle_alpha   90.00
_cell.angle_beta   90.00
_cell.angle_gamma   90.00
#
_symmetry.space_group_name_H-M   'P 1'
#
loop_
_entity.id
_entity.type
_entity.pdbx_description
1 polymer ?
#
loop_
_entity_poly.entity_id
_entity_poly.type
_entity_poly.pdbx_seq_one_letter_code
_entity_poly.pdbx_strand_id
1 'polypeptide(L)' 'MTDIFDVLQVNLGSLYVNDFNGFGRTYRVITQADAPFRMQADDIGLLKVRNSAGDMIPL' A
#
# COMPACT_ATOMS: atom_id res chain seq x y z
N MET A 1 -5.07 -13.28 -10.93
CA MET A 1 -6.37 -12.73 -10.44
C MET A 1 -6.32 -12.38 -8.96
N THR A 2 -5.15 -12.51 -8.31
CA THR A 2 -4.91 -12.21 -6.88
C THR A 2 -4.36 -10.79 -6.67
N ASP A 3 -3.58 -10.27 -7.62
CA ASP A 3 -2.87 -8.99 -7.49
C ASP A 3 -3.81 -7.77 -7.31
N ILE A 4 -5.01 -7.81 -7.88
CA ILE A 4 -6.00 -6.72 -7.76
C ILE A 4 -6.57 -6.63 -6.34
N PHE A 5 -6.82 -7.77 -5.70
CA PHE A 5 -7.34 -7.80 -4.33
C PHE A 5 -6.26 -7.40 -3.32
N ASP A 6 -5.01 -7.79 -3.54
CA ASP A 6 -3.88 -7.40 -2.71
C ASP A 6 -3.63 -5.88 -2.77
N VAL A 7 -3.74 -5.27 -3.95
CA VAL A 7 -3.59 -3.81 -4.13
C VAL A 7 -4.72 -3.04 -3.45
N LEU A 8 -5.96 -3.51 -3.53
CA LEU A 8 -7.09 -2.91 -2.80
C LEU A 8 -6.88 -3.02 -1.27
N GLN A 9 -6.36 -4.14 -0.78
CA GLN A 9 -6.13 -4.36 0.65
C GLN A 9 -4.98 -3.49 1.19
N VAL A 10 -3.93 -3.26 0.41
CA VAL A 10 -2.80 -2.39 0.77
C VAL A 10 -3.15 -0.90 0.68
N ASN A 11 -4.02 -0.51 -0.26
CA ASN A 11 -4.37 0.89 -0.40
C ASN A 11 -5.42 1.34 0.61
N LEU A 12 -6.32 0.44 1.02
CA LEU A 12 -7.37 0.70 1.99
C LEU A 12 -6.98 0.29 3.43
N GLY A 13 -5.97 -0.57 3.58
CA GLY A 13 -5.49 -1.09 4.85
C GLY A 13 -4.01 -0.82 5.05
N SER A 14 -3.66 -0.25 6.20
CA SER A 14 -2.28 -0.01 6.57
C SER A 14 -1.47 -1.32 6.49
N LEU A 15 -0.43 -1.35 5.67
CA LEU A 15 0.40 -2.55 5.49
C LEU A 15 1.48 -2.58 6.56
N TYR A 16 1.53 -3.69 7.30
CA TYR A 16 2.67 -3.99 8.14
C TYR A 16 3.88 -4.34 7.29
N VAL A 17 5.00 -3.64 7.51
CA VAL A 17 6.24 -3.89 6.79
C VAL A 17 7.18 -4.75 7.63
N ASN A 18 7.52 -4.28 8.84
CA ASN A 18 8.46 -4.94 9.74
C ASN A 18 8.43 -4.33 11.14
N ASP A 19 9.26 -4.87 12.02
CA ASP A 19 9.56 -4.30 13.33
C ASP A 19 10.93 -3.62 13.33
N PHE A 20 10.98 -2.40 13.88
CA PHE A 20 12.19 -1.61 14.09
C PHE A 20 12.55 -1.61 15.58
N ASN A 21 13.81 -1.92 15.92
CA ASN A 21 14.29 -1.85 17.29
C ASN A 21 15.07 -0.55 17.53
N GLY A 22 14.65 0.22 18.53
CA GLY A 22 15.29 1.46 18.95
C GLY A 22 15.11 1.69 20.45
N PHE A 23 16.10 2.27 21.13
CA PHE A 23 16.02 2.62 22.56
C PHE A 23 15.62 1.43 23.49
N GLY A 24 15.98 0.21 23.12
CA GLY A 24 15.61 -1.00 23.86
C GLY A 24 14.14 -1.41 23.72
N ARG A 25 13.42 -0.87 22.73
CA ARG A 25 12.02 -1.19 22.44
C ARG A 25 11.82 -1.55 20.97
N THR A 26 10.85 -2.42 20.71
CA THR A 26 10.42 -2.83 19.38
C THR A 26 9.22 -1.98 18.94
N TYR A 27 9.31 -1.36 17.76
CA TYR A 27 8.29 -0.51 17.16
C TYR A 27 7.77 -1.15 15.88
N ARG A 28 6.45 -1.15 15.70
CA ARG A 28 5.82 -1.64 14.48
C ARG A 28 5.95 -0.59 13.38
N VAL A 29 6.53 -0.96 12.25
CA VAL A 29 6.58 -0.11 11.05
C VAL A 29 5.40 -0.44 10.16
N ILE A 30 4.59 0.58 9.91
CA ILE A 30 3.39 0.48 9.09
C ILE A 30 3.55 1.47 7.94
N THR A 31 3.38 1.00 6.71
CA THR A 31 3.28 1.86 5.53
C THR A 31 1.83 2.05 5.15
N GLN A 32 1.47 3.28 4.81
CA GLN A 32 0.12 3.64 4.43
C GLN A 32 0.18 4.77 3.41
N ALA A 33 -0.78 4.78 2.48
CA ALA A 33 -1.02 5.95 1.63
C ALA A 33 -1.36 7.17 2.51
N ASP A 34 -0.85 8.34 2.10
CA ASP A 34 -1.14 9.60 2.80
C ASP A 34 -2.65 9.90 2.71
N ALA A 35 -3.18 10.57 3.73
CA ALA A 35 -4.62 10.74 3.94
C ALA A 35 -5.38 11.25 2.70
N PRO A 36 -4.88 12.24 1.92
CA PRO A 36 -5.60 12.76 0.76
C PRO A 36 -5.80 11.75 -0.37
N PHE A 37 -5.02 10.66 -0.42
CA PHE A 37 -5.03 9.67 -1.50
C PHE A 37 -5.80 8.39 -1.16
N ARG A 38 -6.63 8.45 -0.12
CA ARG A 38 -7.44 7.31 0.37
C ARG A 38 -8.79 7.73 0.96
N MET A 39 -9.25 8.95 0.68
CA MET A 39 -10.49 9.48 1.28
C MET A 39 -11.73 9.14 0.46
N GLN A 40 -11.58 8.95 -0.84
CA GLN A 40 -12.67 8.70 -1.77
C GLN A 40 -12.44 7.39 -2.52
N ALA A 41 -13.52 6.74 -2.96
CA ALA A 41 -13.43 5.53 -3.78
C ALA A 41 -12.70 5.81 -5.11
N ASP A 42 -12.82 7.03 -5.65
CA ASP A 42 -12.15 7.46 -6.88
C ASP A 42 -10.62 7.50 -6.75
N ASP A 43 -10.08 7.62 -5.52
CA ASP A 43 -8.64 7.59 -5.26
C ASP A 43 -8.02 6.22 -5.60
N ILE A 44 -8.84 5.16 -5.68
CA ILE A 44 -8.42 3.82 -6.14
C ILE A 44 -7.94 3.87 -7.59
N GLY A 45 -8.52 4.73 -8.44
CA GLY A 45 -8.12 4.89 -9.84
C GLY A 45 -6.76 5.58 -10.03
N LEU A 46 -6.20 6.16 -8.96
CA LEU A 46 -4.85 6.74 -8.97
C LEU A 46 -3.76 5.68 -8.77
N LEU A 47 -4.15 4.46 -8.41
CA LEU A 47 -3.22 3.37 -8.18
C LEU A 47 -2.66 2.83 -9.47
N LYS A 48 -1.35 2.58 -9.45
CA LYS A 48 -0.62 2.00 -10.56
C LYS A 48 0.03 0.71 -10.09
N VAL A 49 -0.19 -0.37 -10.84
CA VAL A 49 0.40 -1.68 -10.60
C VAL A 49 1.50 -1.92 -11.61
N ARG A 50 2.63 -2.47 -11.16
CA ARG A 50 3.71 -2.86 -12.07
C ARG A 50 3.37 -4.21 -12.71
N ASN A 51 3.33 -4.29 -14.04
CA ASN A 51 3.16 -5.56 -14.74
C ASN A 51 4.48 -6.37 -14.77
N SER A 52 4.43 -7.61 -15.27
CA SER A 52 5.59 -8.49 -15.40
C SER A 52 6.65 -8.00 -16.40
N ALA A 53 6.29 -7.08 -17.29
CA ALA A 53 7.21 -6.39 -18.21
C ALA A 53 7.89 -5.17 -17.56
N GLY A 54 7.51 -4.80 -16.33
CA GLY A 54 8.05 -3.67 -15.59
C GLY A 54 7.29 -2.36 -15.78
N ASP A 55 6.23 -2.33 -16.60
CA ASP A 55 5.43 -1.13 -16.87
C ASP A 55 4.46 -0.84 -15.73
N MET A 56 4.24 0.45 -15.44
CA MET A 56 3.24 0.90 -14.48
C MET A 56 1.89 1.06 -15.18
N ILE A 57 0.95 0.16 -14.91
CA ILE A 57 -0.40 0.18 -15.48
C ILE A 57 -1.38 0.77 -14.45
N PRO A 58 -2.17 1.80 -14.77
CA PRO A 58 -3.26 2.26 -13.92
C PRO A 58 -4.30 1.15 -13.75
N LEU A 59 -4.83 1.00 -12.53
CA LEU A 59 -5.86 0.00 -12.21
C LEU A 59 -7.12 0.13 -13.08
#